data_AF-A0A4U0X2K0-F1
#
_entry.id   AF-A0A4U0X2K0-F1
#
_cell.length_a   1.000
_cell.length_b   1.000
_cell.length_c   1.000
_cell.angle_alpha   90.00
_cell.angle_beta   90.00
_cell.angle_gamma   90.00
#
_symmetry.space_group_name_H-M   'P 1'
#
loop_
_entity.id
_entity.type
_entity.pdbx_description
1 polymer ?
#
loop_
_entity_poly.entity_id
_entity_poly.type
_entity_poly.pdbx_seq_one_letter_code
_entity_poly.pdbx_strand_id
1 'polypeptide(L)'
;MEASLALLNANIQFLDTQLSLIHIPLHLYPQFLQPILQLLLHIDQDSGSSTASRRPWAYDHPFANISITPVECSIACSRTQAQELFVPIREALDASSREQVTITSEDYIVIQVDGEGMEAGQRVLELTSPLAMAGISIFFITTYFCDYILVPLKSRSTVIRALEERAFTFEKHVNGNGGNMVNTAAAHRRATSSTSSIEVPPPATPPPAAISELQTRTFATLKRRNVVPHASPDIRLL
;
A
#
# COMPACT_ATOMS: atom_id res chain seq x y z
N MET A 1 -18.68 -20.58 -15.31
CA MET A 1 -17.32 -20.56 -15.89
C MET A 1 -17.17 -19.31 -16.75
N GLU A 2 -17.13 -18.13 -16.10
CA GLU A 2 -16.97 -16.82 -16.78
C GLU A 2 -15.96 -15.91 -16.05
N ALA A 3 -15.23 -16.44 -15.06
CA ALA A 3 -14.39 -15.63 -14.16
C ALA A 3 -12.94 -15.41 -14.67
N SER A 4 -12.69 -15.35 -15.99
CA SER A 4 -11.30 -15.50 -16.47
C SER A 4 -10.90 -14.79 -17.77
N LEU A 5 -11.66 -13.80 -18.25
CA LEU A 5 -11.25 -13.02 -19.43
C LEU A 5 -10.80 -11.58 -19.11
N ALA A 6 -11.30 -10.98 -18.02
CA ALA A 6 -10.93 -9.61 -17.65
C ALA A 6 -9.48 -9.51 -17.13
N LEU A 7 -8.99 -10.54 -16.45
CA LEU A 7 -7.62 -10.63 -15.92
C LEU A 7 -6.50 -10.60 -16.97
N LEU A 8 -6.82 -10.69 -18.27
CA LEU A 8 -5.80 -10.67 -19.33
C LEU A 8 -5.12 -9.29 -19.51
N ASN A 9 -5.70 -8.19 -18.99
CA ASN A 9 -5.27 -6.83 -19.33
C ASN A 9 -4.74 -5.97 -18.16
N ALA A 10 -4.68 -6.49 -16.92
CA ALA A 10 -4.11 -5.73 -15.81
C ALA A 10 -2.59 -5.85 -15.78
N ASN A 11 -1.89 -4.71 -15.89
CA ASN A 11 -0.44 -4.63 -15.67
C ASN A 11 -0.19 -4.32 -14.19
N ILE A 12 0.64 -5.13 -13.54
CA ILE A 12 0.99 -4.94 -12.13
C ILE A 12 2.48 -4.65 -12.03
N GLN A 13 2.88 -3.67 -11.23
CA GLN A 13 4.27 -3.31 -11.08
C GLN A 13 4.62 -3.10 -9.61
N PHE A 14 5.76 -3.61 -9.17
CA PHE A 14 6.34 -3.20 -7.89
C PHE A 14 7.13 -1.91 -8.10
N LEU A 15 6.76 -0.85 -7.38
CA LEU A 15 7.55 0.37 -7.39
C LEU A 15 8.83 0.15 -6.56
N ASP A 16 9.94 0.66 -7.06
CA ASP A 16 11.23 0.58 -6.38
C ASP A 16 11.32 1.65 -5.28
N THR A 17 10.51 1.47 -4.23
CA THR A 17 10.50 2.35 -3.06
C THR A 17 10.05 1.60 -1.81
N GLN A 18 10.53 2.07 -0.66
CA GLN A 18 10.10 1.62 0.65
C GLN A 18 9.45 2.79 1.36
N LEU A 19 8.19 2.62 1.72
CA LEU A 19 7.38 3.66 2.33
C LEU A 19 7.32 3.52 3.84
N SER A 20 7.25 4.67 4.51
CA SER A 20 6.78 4.78 5.88
C SER A 20 5.38 5.40 5.86
N LEU A 21 4.52 4.95 6.78
CA LEU A 21 3.19 5.50 6.98
C LEU A 21 3.20 6.39 8.21
N ILE A 22 2.62 7.57 8.08
CA ILE A 22 2.58 8.59 9.11
C ILE A 22 1.13 8.92 9.42
N HIS A 23 0.78 8.92 10.70
CA HIS A 23 -0.50 9.38 11.21
C HIS A 23 -0.29 10.62 12.07
N ILE A 24 -1.01 11.69 11.75
CA ILE A 24 -0.98 12.98 12.45
C ILE A 24 -2.42 13.32 12.86
N PRO A 25 -2.72 13.44 14.17
CA PRO A 25 -4.01 13.96 14.63
C PRO A 25 -4.28 15.36 14.06
N LEU A 26 -5.53 15.66 13.73
CA LEU A 26 -5.86 16.91 13.03
C LEU A 26 -5.45 18.18 13.80
N HIS A 27 -5.45 18.15 15.13
CA HIS A 27 -5.02 19.30 15.95
C HIS A 27 -3.50 19.55 15.90
N LEU A 28 -2.69 18.56 15.53
CA LEU A 28 -1.24 18.68 15.34
C LEU A 28 -0.86 18.98 13.88
N TYR A 29 -1.79 18.78 12.92
CA TYR A 29 -1.56 19.05 11.49
C TYR A 29 -0.86 20.40 11.19
N PRO A 30 -1.24 21.54 11.83
CA PRO A 30 -0.58 22.83 11.54
C PRO A 30 0.93 22.83 11.79
N GLN A 31 1.42 22.03 12.74
CA GLN A 31 2.85 21.91 13.05
C GLN A 31 3.62 21.14 11.97
N PHE A 32 2.91 20.31 11.20
CA PHE A 32 3.46 19.51 10.09
C PHE A 32 3.18 20.14 8.72
N LEU A 33 2.62 21.35 8.65
CA LEU A 33 2.33 21.98 7.35
C LEU A 33 3.62 22.21 6.53
N GLN A 34 4.69 22.65 7.18
CA GLN A 34 5.98 22.90 6.52
C GLN A 34 6.58 21.62 5.90
N PRO A 35 6.76 20.49 6.62
CA PRO A 35 7.28 19.27 6.01
C PRO A 35 6.33 18.68 4.95
N ILE A 36 5.01 18.86 5.09
CA ILE A 36 4.04 18.47 4.06
C ILE A 36 4.23 19.28 2.78
N LEU A 37 4.43 20.60 2.90
CA LEU A 37 4.71 21.47 1.75
C LEU A 37 6.07 21.14 1.13
N GLN A 38 7.08 20.81 1.93
CA GLN A 38 8.38 20.36 1.42
C GLN A 38 8.26 19.05 0.64
N LEU A 39 7.46 18.10 1.14
CA LEU A 39 7.17 16.84 0.46
C LEU A 39 6.39 17.06 -0.85
N LEU A 40 5.43 17.99 -0.88
CA LEU A 40 4.62 18.28 -2.07
C LEU A 40 5.40 19.05 -3.14
N LEU A 41 6.06 20.13 -2.70
CA LEU A 41 6.72 21.08 -3.60
C LEU A 41 8.15 20.67 -3.94
N HIS A 42 8.67 19.63 -3.28
CA HIS A 42 10.05 19.15 -3.44
C HIS A 42 11.02 20.33 -3.41
N ILE A 43 10.99 21.09 -2.31
CA ILE A 43 11.94 22.20 -2.07
C ILE A 43 13.31 21.55 -1.78
N ASP A 44 13.92 21.01 -2.81
CA ASP A 44 15.32 20.64 -2.76
C ASP A 44 16.11 21.91 -2.47
N GLN A 45 16.96 21.81 -1.45
CA GLN A 45 18.05 22.74 -1.23
C GLN A 45 19.09 22.52 -2.34
N ASP A 46 18.69 22.69 -3.60
CA ASP A 46 19.56 22.61 -4.77
C ASP A 46 20.38 23.89 -4.87
N SER A 47 21.07 24.21 -3.78
CA SER A 47 22.10 25.22 -3.68
C SER A 47 23.43 24.57 -4.08
N GLY A 48 23.58 24.27 -5.38
CA GLY A 48 24.93 24.31 -5.98
C GLY A 48 25.52 23.07 -6.65
N SER A 49 24.75 22.17 -7.27
CA SER A 49 25.33 21.18 -8.19
C SER A 49 24.77 21.31 -9.60
N SER A 50 25.47 22.08 -10.43
CA SER A 50 25.14 22.43 -11.82
C SER A 50 25.24 21.29 -12.83
N THR A 51 25.02 20.03 -12.43
CA THR A 51 25.00 18.86 -13.33
C THR A 51 23.90 17.83 -13.00
N ALA A 52 22.95 18.14 -12.12
CA ALA A 52 21.86 17.23 -11.78
C ALA A 52 20.98 16.92 -13.02
N SER A 53 20.87 15.63 -13.30
CA SER A 53 20.19 15.06 -14.46
C SER A 53 18.76 15.58 -14.64
N ARG A 54 18.36 15.85 -15.90
CA ARG A 54 16.98 16.19 -16.33
C ARG A 54 15.96 15.05 -16.12
N ARG A 55 16.09 14.24 -15.06
CA ARG A 55 15.17 13.15 -14.75
C ARG A 55 13.93 13.73 -14.05
N PRO A 56 12.71 13.34 -14.45
CA PRO A 56 11.51 13.70 -13.69
C PRO A 56 11.64 13.20 -12.25
N TRP A 57 11.28 14.03 -11.27
CA TRP A 57 11.33 13.72 -9.82
C TRP A 57 10.64 12.39 -9.44
N ALA A 58 9.63 11.99 -10.21
CA ALA A 58 8.93 10.71 -10.05
C ALA A 58 9.85 9.48 -10.21
N TYR A 59 11.07 9.64 -10.74
CA TYR A 59 12.09 8.59 -10.75
C TYR A 59 12.71 8.35 -9.38
N ASP A 60 12.92 9.40 -8.59
CA ASP A 60 13.59 9.30 -7.28
C ASP A 60 12.57 9.05 -6.16
N HIS A 61 11.34 9.53 -6.35
CA HIS A 61 10.23 9.35 -5.41
C HIS A 61 8.96 8.89 -6.15
N PRO A 62 8.83 7.59 -6.44
CA PRO A 62 7.76 7.08 -7.30
C PRO A 62 6.38 7.10 -6.63
N PHE A 63 6.30 7.39 -5.33
CA PHE A 63 5.05 7.42 -4.60
C PHE A 63 5.06 8.38 -3.41
N ALA A 64 4.04 9.25 -3.36
CA ALA A 64 3.65 10.00 -2.17
C ALA A 64 2.13 10.12 -2.13
N ASN A 65 1.54 9.89 -0.96
CA ASN A 65 0.12 10.12 -0.72
C ASN A 65 -0.04 10.94 0.56
N ILE A 66 -0.88 11.98 0.49
CA ILE A 66 -1.29 12.78 1.64
C ILE A 66 -2.81 12.81 1.62
N SER A 67 -3.42 12.34 2.70
CA SER A 67 -4.87 12.30 2.86
C SER A 67 -5.24 13.03 4.14
N ILE A 68 -5.97 14.14 3.99
CA ILE A 68 -6.49 14.92 5.12
C ILE A 68 -7.99 14.67 5.20
N THR A 69 -8.43 14.19 6.35
CA THR A 69 -9.83 13.92 6.67
C THR A 69 -10.29 14.82 7.80
N PRO A 70 -11.60 14.88 8.12
CA PRO A 70 -12.09 15.60 9.29
C PRO A 70 -11.57 15.07 10.64
N VAL A 71 -10.90 13.91 10.65
CA VAL A 71 -10.44 13.24 11.87
C VAL A 71 -8.91 13.30 12.00
N GLU A 72 -8.20 13.10 10.89
CA GLU A 72 -6.75 12.92 10.89
C GLU A 72 -6.11 13.29 9.54
N CYS A 73 -4.79 13.46 9.56
CA CYS A 73 -3.95 13.51 8.37
C CYS A 73 -3.08 12.25 8.33
N SER A 74 -3.14 11.51 7.23
CA SER A 74 -2.31 10.34 6.97
C SER A 74 -1.40 10.59 5.77
N ILE A 75 -0.13 10.20 5.88
CA ILE A 75 0.88 10.37 4.82
C ILE A 75 1.56 9.04 4.57
N ALA A 76 1.74 8.70 3.30
CA ALA A 76 2.60 7.62 2.86
C ALA A 76 3.67 8.21 1.94
N CYS A 77 4.93 8.14 2.34
CA CYS A 77 6.07 8.68 1.60
C CYS A 77 7.29 7.77 1.78
N SER A 78 8.37 8.02 1.04
CA SER A 78 9.59 7.21 1.17
C SER A 78 10.14 7.27 2.60
N ARG A 79 10.77 6.17 3.05
CA ARG A 79 11.41 6.09 4.37
C ARG A 79 12.37 7.25 4.62
N THR A 80 13.16 7.61 3.61
CA THR A 80 14.12 8.72 3.67
C THR A 80 13.41 10.04 3.93
N GLN A 81 12.37 10.37 3.15
CA GLN A 81 11.59 11.60 3.34
C GLN A 81 10.88 11.64 4.71
N ALA A 82 10.37 10.50 5.19
CA ALA A 82 9.79 10.41 6.53
C ALA A 82 10.82 10.75 7.62
N GLN A 83 12.04 10.24 7.49
CA GLN A 83 13.14 10.48 8.43
C GLN A 83 13.67 11.91 8.39
N GLU A 84 13.77 12.52 7.22
CA GLU A 84 14.34 13.85 7.05
C GLU A 84 13.33 14.96 7.36
N LEU A 85 12.08 14.81 6.95
CA LEU A 85 11.08 15.87 7.04
C LEU A 85 10.20 15.76 8.30
N PHE A 86 9.80 14.54 8.68
CA PHE A 86 8.74 14.35 9.68
C PHE A 86 9.25 13.96 11.06
N VAL A 87 10.30 13.13 11.13
CA VAL A 87 10.89 12.74 12.42
C VAL A 87 11.40 13.94 13.22
N PRO A 88 12.12 14.93 12.65
CA PRO A 88 12.59 16.08 13.43
C PRO A 88 11.45 16.90 14.03
N ILE A 89 10.37 17.09 13.26
CA ILE A 89 9.19 17.82 13.73
C ILE A 89 8.48 17.04 14.85
N ARG A 90 8.34 15.72 14.71
CA ARG A 90 7.78 14.86 15.76
C ARG A 90 8.60 14.89 17.05
N GLU A 91 9.92 14.83 16.95
CA GLU A 91 10.80 14.84 18.12
C GLU A 91 10.91 16.22 18.79
N ALA A 92 10.56 17.30 18.08
CA ALA A 92 10.47 18.64 18.64
C ALA A 92 9.17 18.88 19.44
N LEU A 93 8.20 17.98 19.38
CA LEU A 93 6.95 18.09 20.13
C LEU A 93 7.15 17.78 21.62
N ASP A 94 6.23 18.25 22.45
CA ASP A 94 6.13 17.78 23.83
C ASP A 94 5.78 16.28 23.86
N ALA A 95 6.08 15.61 24.99
CA ALA A 95 5.92 14.17 25.11
C ALA A 95 4.48 13.69 24.81
N SER A 96 3.46 14.44 25.23
CA SER A 96 2.06 14.07 25.05
C SER A 96 1.63 14.19 23.58
N SER A 97 2.07 15.22 22.88
CA SER A 97 1.77 15.41 21.45
C SER A 97 2.57 14.41 20.58
N ARG A 98 3.83 14.17 20.94
CA ARG A 98 4.72 13.23 20.25
C ARG A 98 4.14 11.81 20.20
N GLU A 99 3.59 11.32 21.31
CA GLU A 99 3.01 9.97 21.39
C GLU A 99 1.76 9.79 20.52
N GLN A 100 1.07 10.88 20.16
CA GLN A 100 -0.12 10.83 19.30
C GLN A 100 0.23 10.77 17.81
N VAL A 101 1.45 11.18 17.42
CA VAL A 101 1.94 11.10 16.04
C VAL A 101 2.65 9.78 15.83
N THR A 102 2.14 8.95 14.93
CA THR A 102 2.74 7.64 14.64
C THR A 102 3.50 7.71 13.32
N ILE A 103 4.73 7.19 13.31
CA ILE A 103 5.50 6.92 12.09
C ILE A 103 5.85 5.44 12.15
N THR A 104 5.49 4.66 11.12
CA THR A 104 5.69 3.21 11.16
C THR A 104 7.17 2.85 11.18
N SER A 105 7.55 1.93 12.06
CA SER A 105 8.89 1.34 12.07
C SER A 105 9.09 0.35 10.94
N GLU A 106 8.02 -0.30 10.50
CA GLU A 106 7.98 -1.22 9.36
C GLU A 106 7.85 -0.47 8.04
N ASP A 107 8.58 -0.95 7.04
CA ASP A 107 8.49 -0.48 5.65
C ASP A 107 7.38 -1.15 4.88
N TYR A 108 6.78 -0.39 3.98
CA TYR A 108 5.76 -0.87 3.05
C TYR A 108 6.31 -0.81 1.63
N ILE A 109 5.97 -1.81 0.81
CA ILE A 109 6.21 -1.78 -0.63
C ILE A 109 4.91 -1.43 -1.34
N VAL A 110 5.04 -0.84 -2.52
CA VAL A 110 3.92 -0.40 -3.34
C VAL A 110 3.79 -1.29 -4.55
N ILE A 111 2.57 -1.75 -4.77
CA ILE A 111 2.15 -2.45 -5.98
C ILE A 111 1.25 -1.49 -6.75
N GLN A 112 1.70 -1.04 -7.91
CA GLN A 112 0.89 -0.29 -8.86
C GLN A 112 0.10 -1.27 -9.73
N VAL A 113 -1.15 -0.92 -10.01
CA VAL A 113 -2.06 -1.68 -10.84
C VAL A 113 -2.62 -0.74 -11.89
N ASP A 114 -2.21 -0.95 -13.14
CA ASP A 114 -2.74 -0.25 -14.30
C ASP A 114 -3.90 -1.07 -14.88
N GLY A 115 -5.05 -0.43 -15.09
CA GLY A 115 -6.25 -1.11 -15.54
C GLY A 115 -6.93 -0.40 -16.70
N GLU A 116 -6.57 -0.76 -17.93
CA GLU A 116 -7.44 -0.47 -19.08
C GLU A 116 -8.54 -1.55 -19.17
N GLY A 117 -9.81 -1.15 -19.06
CA GLY A 117 -10.94 -1.98 -19.46
C GLY A 117 -11.62 -2.88 -18.41
N MET A 118 -11.37 -2.70 -17.11
CA MET A 118 -12.13 -3.40 -16.04
C MET A 118 -12.97 -2.45 -15.18
N GLU A 119 -14.12 -2.92 -14.70
CA GLU A 119 -14.88 -2.23 -13.65
C GLU A 119 -14.06 -2.19 -12.35
N ALA A 120 -13.96 -1.01 -11.72
CA ALA A 120 -13.08 -0.79 -10.57
C ALA A 120 -13.32 -1.75 -9.41
N GLY A 121 -14.59 -2.10 -9.13
CA GLY A 121 -14.95 -3.03 -8.07
C GLY A 121 -14.44 -4.46 -8.29
N GLN A 122 -14.43 -4.93 -9.53
CA GLN A 122 -13.95 -6.28 -9.86
C GLN A 122 -12.43 -6.38 -9.70
N ARG A 123 -11.67 -5.38 -10.15
CA ARG A 123 -10.20 -5.33 -9.97
C ARG A 123 -9.81 -5.42 -8.51
N VAL A 124 -10.46 -4.63 -7.66
CA VAL A 124 -10.22 -4.60 -6.22
C VAL A 124 -10.41 -6.00 -5.64
N LEU A 125 -11.54 -6.65 -5.93
CA LEU A 125 -11.83 -7.97 -5.39
C LEU A 125 -10.85 -9.04 -5.85
N GLU A 126 -10.48 -9.04 -7.13
CA GLU A 126 -9.59 -10.05 -7.71
C GLU A 126 -8.16 -9.93 -7.17
N LEU A 127 -7.68 -8.71 -6.90
CA LEU A 127 -6.34 -8.47 -6.36
C LEU A 127 -6.27 -8.63 -4.84
N THR A 128 -7.30 -8.18 -4.13
CA THR A 128 -7.29 -8.20 -2.66
C THR A 128 -7.69 -9.57 -2.11
N SER A 129 -8.48 -10.37 -2.84
CA SER A 129 -8.86 -11.72 -2.43
C SER A 129 -7.67 -12.65 -2.14
N PRO A 130 -6.68 -12.85 -3.05
CA PRO A 130 -5.53 -13.71 -2.75
C PRO A 130 -4.70 -13.21 -1.57
N LEU A 131 -4.54 -11.89 -1.42
CA LEU A 131 -3.82 -11.29 -0.29
C LEU A 131 -4.54 -11.52 1.04
N ALA A 132 -5.87 -11.36 1.04
CA ALA A 132 -6.70 -11.64 2.22
C ALA A 132 -6.69 -13.13 2.60
N MET A 133 -6.75 -14.03 1.61
CA MET A 133 -6.63 -15.48 1.83
C MET A 133 -5.25 -15.87 2.39
N ALA A 134 -4.20 -15.15 2.02
CA ALA A 134 -2.85 -15.30 2.56
C ALA A 134 -2.65 -14.61 3.93
N GLY A 135 -3.69 -13.95 4.48
CA GLY A 135 -3.61 -13.25 5.76
C GLY A 135 -2.77 -11.96 5.73
N ILE A 136 -2.61 -11.35 4.55
CA ILE A 136 -1.79 -10.17 4.35
C ILE A 136 -2.67 -8.93 4.51
N SER A 137 -2.33 -8.08 5.48
CA SER A 137 -2.96 -6.77 5.62
C SER A 137 -2.47 -5.83 4.53
N ILE A 138 -3.39 -5.07 3.95
CA ILE A 138 -3.11 -4.15 2.84
C ILE A 138 -3.68 -2.76 3.14
N PHE A 139 -3.10 -1.73 2.54
CA PHE A 139 -3.80 -0.48 2.27
C PHE A 139 -4.07 -0.39 0.77
N PHE A 140 -5.25 0.08 0.40
CA PHE A 140 -5.67 0.20 -0.99
C PHE A 140 -5.98 1.66 -1.30
N ILE A 141 -5.28 2.23 -2.28
CA ILE A 141 -5.37 3.64 -2.66
C ILE A 141 -5.68 3.72 -4.16
N THR A 142 -6.88 4.18 -4.49
CA THR A 142 -7.25 4.48 -5.89
C THR A 142 -6.88 5.92 -6.23
N THR A 143 -6.28 6.11 -7.41
CA THR A 143 -6.02 7.43 -8.00
C THR A 143 -6.74 7.57 -9.33
N TYR A 144 -6.54 8.70 -10.02
CA TYR A 144 -7.15 8.94 -11.33
C TYR A 144 -6.71 7.93 -12.39
N PHE A 145 -5.44 7.52 -12.39
CA PHE A 145 -4.87 6.67 -13.43
C PHE A 145 -4.75 5.20 -13.01
N CYS A 146 -4.38 4.96 -11.76
CA CYS A 146 -3.97 3.64 -11.28
C CYS A 146 -4.49 3.36 -9.87
N ASP A 147 -4.56 2.09 -9.53
CA ASP A 147 -4.78 1.62 -8.17
C ASP A 147 -3.42 1.24 -7.53
N TYR A 148 -3.25 1.51 -6.25
CA TYR A 148 -2.04 1.19 -5.49
C TYR A 148 -2.37 0.34 -4.28
N ILE A 149 -1.60 -0.73 -4.08
CA ILE A 149 -1.71 -1.62 -2.93
C ILE A 149 -0.41 -1.53 -2.14
N LEU A 150 -0.50 -1.08 -0.89
CA LEU A 150 0.62 -1.04 0.03
C LEU A 150 0.57 -2.29 0.91
N VAL A 151 1.68 -3.00 0.97
CA VAL A 151 1.82 -4.23 1.75
C VAL A 151 3.10 -4.16 2.59
N PRO A 152 3.11 -4.76 3.79
CA PRO A 152 4.31 -4.78 4.61
C PRO A 152 5.46 -5.45 3.87
N LEU A 153 6.66 -4.85 3.87
CA LEU A 153 7.84 -5.33 3.15
C LEU A 153 8.17 -6.78 3.50
N LYS A 154 8.02 -7.18 4.76
CA LYS A 154 8.23 -8.57 5.23
C LYS A 154 7.32 -9.59 4.53
N SER A 155 6.18 -9.15 4.01
CA SER A 155 5.21 -10.00 3.34
C SER A 155 5.47 -10.12 1.83
N ARG A 156 6.48 -9.45 1.28
CA ARG A 156 6.78 -9.43 -0.17
C ARG A 156 6.76 -10.81 -0.81
N SER A 157 7.48 -11.77 -0.24
CA SER A 157 7.55 -13.13 -0.79
C SER A 157 6.19 -13.84 -0.76
N THR A 158 5.41 -13.62 0.29
CA THR A 158 4.06 -14.19 0.42
C THR A 158 3.09 -13.56 -0.58
N VAL A 159 3.20 -12.25 -0.80
CA VAL A 159 2.44 -11.50 -1.82
C VAL A 159 2.75 -12.06 -3.21
N ILE A 160 4.03 -12.20 -3.54
CA ILE A 160 4.49 -12.76 -4.83
C ILE A 160 3.85 -14.12 -5.08
N ARG A 161 3.98 -15.03 -4.10
CA ARG A 161 3.39 -16.37 -4.19
C ARG A 161 1.86 -16.33 -4.32
N ALA A 162 1.18 -15.50 -3.52
CA ALA A 162 -0.28 -15.40 -3.55
C ALA A 162 -0.81 -14.87 -4.90
N LEU A 163 -0.05 -13.99 -5.55
CA LEU A 163 -0.37 -13.49 -6.89
C LEU A 163 -0.03 -14.53 -7.98
N GLU A 164 1.10 -15.22 -7.88
CA GLU A 164 1.49 -16.32 -8.80
C GLU A 164 0.46 -17.46 -8.84
N GLU A 165 -0.10 -17.83 -7.68
CA GLU A 165 -1.16 -18.84 -7.57
C GLU A 165 -2.44 -18.46 -8.34
N ARG A 166 -2.59 -17.18 -8.71
CA ARG A 166 -3.70 -16.64 -9.52
C ARG A 166 -3.28 -16.27 -10.95
N ALA A 167 -2.15 -16.82 -11.42
CA ALA A 167 -1.59 -16.62 -12.76
C ALA A 167 -0.99 -15.24 -13.06
N PHE A 168 -0.78 -14.39 -12.05
CA PHE A 168 0.05 -13.20 -12.23
C PHE A 168 1.52 -13.61 -12.33
N THR A 169 2.22 -13.26 -13.41
CA THR A 169 3.63 -13.65 -13.61
C THR A 169 4.60 -12.48 -13.45
N PHE A 170 5.74 -12.78 -12.85
CA PHE A 170 6.80 -11.82 -12.54
C PHE A 170 7.83 -11.76 -13.67
N GLU A 171 7.91 -10.65 -14.41
CA GLU A 171 9.07 -10.38 -15.27
C GLU A 171 10.11 -9.60 -14.46
N LYS A 172 11.19 -10.31 -14.07
CA LYS A 172 12.32 -9.70 -13.39
C LYS A 172 13.14 -8.90 -14.41
N HIS A 173 12.98 -7.58 -14.45
CA HIS A 173 13.91 -6.73 -15.17
C HIS A 173 15.32 -6.86 -14.56
N VAL A 174 16.31 -7.07 -15.43
CA VAL A 174 17.70 -7.42 -15.05
C VAL A 174 18.46 -6.26 -14.41
N ASN A 175 17.94 -5.02 -14.42
CA ASN A 175 18.59 -3.86 -13.82
C ASN A 175 17.60 -2.96 -13.05
N GLY A 176 17.41 -3.22 -11.75
CA GLY A 176 16.62 -2.38 -10.84
C GLY A 176 15.54 -3.17 -10.11
N ASN A 177 15.27 -2.82 -8.85
CA ASN A 177 14.40 -3.58 -7.95
C ASN A 177 12.88 -3.46 -8.27
N GLY A 178 12.53 -2.76 -9.36
CA GLY A 178 11.17 -2.63 -9.89
C GLY A 178 10.93 -3.61 -11.06
N GLY A 179 10.15 -4.66 -10.81
CA GLY A 179 9.71 -5.61 -11.84
C GLY A 179 8.31 -5.26 -12.36
N ASN A 180 8.14 -5.35 -13.68
CA ASN A 180 6.85 -5.25 -14.36
C ASN A 180 6.22 -6.67 -14.42
N MET A 181 4.90 -6.81 -14.33
CA MET A 181 4.22 -8.11 -14.30
C MET A 181 3.13 -8.18 -15.36
N VAL A 182 3.13 -9.29 -16.10
CA VAL A 182 2.10 -9.62 -17.09
C VAL A 182 1.50 -10.97 -16.70
N ASN A 183 0.20 -11.20 -16.94
CA ASN A 183 -0.48 -12.46 -16.66
C ASN A 183 -0.18 -13.50 -17.75
N THR A 184 0.41 -14.66 -17.41
CA THR A 184 0.72 -15.74 -18.38
C THR A 184 0.13 -17.07 -17.92
N ALA A 185 -1.15 -17.28 -18.21
CA ALA A 185 -1.92 -18.47 -17.83
C ALA A 185 -1.54 -19.78 -18.57
N ALA A 186 -0.28 -19.99 -18.98
CA ALA A 186 0.10 -21.13 -19.82
C ALA A 186 1.51 -21.71 -19.56
N ALA A 187 1.92 -21.98 -18.30
CA ALA A 187 3.11 -22.84 -18.07
C ALA A 187 3.18 -23.48 -16.67
N HIS A 188 2.80 -24.76 -16.61
CA HIS A 188 3.33 -25.87 -15.78
C HIS A 188 3.96 -25.65 -14.38
N ARG A 189 3.23 -26.18 -13.37
CA ARG A 189 3.56 -27.28 -12.41
C ARG A 189 4.96 -27.37 -11.73
N ARG A 190 4.86 -27.47 -10.38
CA ARG A 190 5.70 -28.13 -9.35
C ARG A 190 6.95 -27.39 -8.83
N ALA A 191 6.96 -27.08 -7.52
CA ALA A 191 7.76 -27.82 -6.52
C ALA A 191 7.56 -27.26 -5.09
N THR A 192 7.95 -28.10 -4.15
CA THR A 192 7.65 -28.16 -2.71
C THR A 192 8.54 -27.28 -1.81
N SER A 193 7.98 -26.97 -0.63
CA SER A 193 8.42 -26.02 0.39
C SER A 193 9.41 -26.53 1.44
N SER A 194 10.14 -25.60 2.07
CA SER A 194 10.41 -25.60 3.52
C SER A 194 10.80 -24.18 4.00
N THR A 195 10.06 -23.61 4.97
CA THR A 195 10.33 -22.29 5.58
C THR A 195 10.21 -22.37 7.10
N SER A 196 11.21 -21.86 7.81
CA SER A 196 11.25 -21.65 9.27
C SER A 196 10.77 -20.24 9.64
N SER A 197 10.15 -20.11 10.81
CA SER A 197 9.23 -19.04 11.23
C SER A 197 9.72 -18.20 12.44
N ILE A 198 9.11 -16.99 12.63
CA ILE A 198 8.76 -16.22 13.89
C ILE A 198 9.35 -14.79 13.96
N GLU A 199 8.68 -13.68 14.38
CA GLU A 199 7.28 -13.35 14.81
C GLU A 199 6.99 -11.83 14.69
N VAL A 200 5.95 -11.46 13.94
CA VAL A 200 4.93 -10.46 14.35
C VAL A 200 3.70 -11.32 14.65
N PRO A 201 2.91 -11.05 15.70
CA PRO A 201 1.80 -11.94 16.05
C PRO A 201 0.93 -12.13 14.81
N PRO A 202 0.81 -13.37 14.30
CA PRO A 202 -0.10 -13.63 13.21
C PRO A 202 -1.50 -13.22 13.68
N PRO A 203 -2.41 -12.87 12.76
CA PRO A 203 -3.82 -12.78 13.14
C PRO A 203 -4.16 -14.04 13.94
N ALA A 204 -4.73 -13.88 15.14
CA ALA A 204 -4.91 -14.97 16.12
C ALA A 204 -5.80 -16.12 15.62
N THR A 205 -6.29 -16.02 14.39
CA THR A 205 -7.15 -16.99 13.73
C THR A 205 -6.48 -17.46 12.45
N PRO A 206 -6.45 -18.77 12.16
CA PRO A 206 -5.79 -19.31 10.97
C PRO A 206 -6.37 -18.70 9.68
N PRO A 207 -5.60 -18.67 8.58
CA PRO A 207 -6.12 -18.22 7.28
C PRO A 207 -7.38 -18.99 6.89
N PRO A 208 -8.37 -18.34 6.25
CA PRO A 208 -9.58 -19.01 5.80
C PRO A 208 -9.26 -20.05 4.70
N ALA A 209 -9.99 -21.17 4.68
CA ALA A 209 -9.82 -22.19 3.65
C ALA A 209 -10.61 -21.89 2.36
N ALA A 210 -11.63 -21.02 2.43
CA ALA A 210 -12.44 -20.60 1.29
C ALA A 210 -12.92 -19.14 1.40
N ILE A 211 -13.29 -18.53 0.26
CA ILE A 211 -13.83 -17.16 0.21
C ILE A 211 -15.13 -17.04 1.02
N SER A 212 -16.00 -18.06 0.96
CA SER A 212 -17.24 -18.10 1.74
C SER A 212 -16.98 -18.13 3.25
N GLU A 213 -15.94 -18.84 3.68
CA GLU A 213 -15.49 -18.85 5.06
C GLU A 213 -14.93 -17.49 5.48
N LEU A 214 -14.10 -16.87 4.63
CA LEU A 214 -13.57 -15.52 4.86
C LEU A 214 -14.71 -14.51 5.06
N GLN A 215 -15.70 -14.50 4.15
CA GLN A 215 -16.87 -13.61 4.26
C GLN A 215 -17.63 -13.84 5.58
N THR A 216 -17.92 -15.09 5.91
CA THR A 216 -18.65 -15.45 7.14
C THR A 216 -17.90 -14.98 8.38
N ARG A 217 -16.57 -15.20 8.43
CA ARG A 217 -15.71 -14.77 9.55
C ARG A 217 -15.62 -13.26 9.65
N THR A 218 -15.54 -12.55 8.52
CA THR A 218 -15.53 -11.09 8.46
C THR A 218 -16.83 -10.52 9.05
N PHE A 219 -18.00 -10.94 8.57
CA PHE A 219 -19.28 -10.45 9.09
C PHE A 219 -19.49 -10.79 10.57
N ALA A 220 -19.08 -11.97 11.01
CA ALA A 220 -19.12 -12.33 12.43
C ALA A 220 -18.22 -11.43 13.29
N THR A 221 -17.05 -11.05 12.78
CA THR A 221 -16.12 -10.14 13.45
C THR A 221 -16.66 -8.72 13.54
N LEU A 222 -17.19 -8.19 12.43
CA LEU A 222 -17.84 -6.88 12.39
C LEU A 222 -18.98 -6.80 13.39
N LYS A 223 -19.86 -7.81 13.43
CA LYS A 223 -20.96 -7.90 14.39
C LYS A 223 -20.46 -7.96 15.84
N ARG A 224 -19.44 -8.77 16.13
CA ARG A 224 -18.84 -8.87 17.48
C ARG A 224 -18.22 -7.55 17.94
N ARG A 225 -17.66 -6.77 17.02
CA ARG A 225 -17.06 -5.46 17.31
C ARG A 225 -18.05 -4.30 17.22
N ASN A 226 -19.35 -4.59 17.08
CA ASN A 226 -20.41 -3.60 16.94
C ASN A 226 -20.14 -2.59 15.81
N VAL A 227 -19.52 -3.04 14.72
CA VAL A 227 -19.31 -2.23 13.52
C VAL A 227 -20.62 -2.25 12.73
N VAL A 228 -21.25 -1.08 12.62
CA VAL A 228 -22.53 -0.90 11.92
C VAL A 228 -22.29 0.07 10.75
N PRO A 229 -22.72 -0.27 9.52
CA PRO A 229 -22.62 0.68 8.41
C PRO A 229 -23.47 1.90 8.72
N HIS A 230 -22.87 3.08 8.60
CA HIS A 230 -23.56 4.35 8.76
C HIS A 230 -23.38 5.16 7.48
N ALA A 231 -24.49 5.46 6.81
CA ALA A 231 -24.53 6.39 5.70
C ALA A 231 -25.06 7.73 6.23
N SER A 232 -24.24 8.77 6.19
CA SER A 232 -24.70 10.10 6.55
C SER A 232 -25.50 10.69 5.39
N PRO A 233 -26.80 11.00 5.57
CA PRO A 233 -27.66 11.53 4.51
C PRO A 233 -27.30 12.98 4.14
N ASP A 234 -26.54 13.67 4.98
CA ASP A 234 -26.17 15.07 4.81
C ASP A 234 -24.90 15.25 3.98
N ILE A 235 -24.16 14.16 3.71
CA ILE A 235 -23.00 14.18 2.82
C ILE A 235 -23.50 14.36 1.38
N ARG A 236 -23.24 15.54 0.82
CA ARG A 236 -23.44 15.82 -0.60
C ARG A 236 -22.08 15.94 -1.27
N LEU A 237 -21.92 15.32 -2.44
CA LEU A 237 -20.84 15.67 -3.35
C LEU A 237 -21.06 17.12 -3.77
N LEU A 238 -20.07 17.97 -3.52
CA LEU A 238 -20.05 19.37 -3.96
C LEU A 238 -19.93 19.46 -5.48
#